data_AF-A0AAJ4JQD2-F1
#
_entry.id   AF-A0AAJ4JQD2-F1
#
_cell.length_a   1.000
_cell.length_b   1.000
_cell.length_c   1.000
_cell.angle_alpha   90.00
_cell.angle_beta   90.00
_cell.angle_gamma   90.00
#
_symmetry.space_group_name_H-M   'P 1'
#
loop_
_entity.id
_entity.type
_entity.pdbx_description
1 polymer ?
#
loop_
_entity_poly.entity_id
_entity_poly.type
_entity_poly.pdbx_seq_one_letter_code
_entity_poly.pdbx_strand_id
1 'polypeptide(L)'
;MDEMSWVSRKCLACEHVQKTFNDKNEEYQKVTVCPKCNGAFVDRYRYELYAKKDKPNSLLTIELEDETSVPKVFYKGEEIKHKCNVFLDWDTDTDTFGGLTYSIEHIDTGKGYPAINRIERKVKGHAFD
;
A
#
# COMPACT_ATOMS: atom_id res chain seq x y z
N MET A 1 -15.14 -23.92 31.62
CA MET A 1 -15.57 -24.21 30.24
C MET A 1 -14.56 -23.55 29.35
N ASP A 2 -13.67 -24.34 28.74
CA ASP A 2 -12.58 -23.82 27.91
C ASP A 2 -13.16 -23.14 26.66
N GLU A 3 -12.76 -21.90 26.43
CA GLU A 3 -13.24 -21.09 25.31
C GLU A 3 -12.49 -21.49 24.03
N MET A 4 -12.83 -22.64 23.48
CA MET A 4 -12.28 -23.14 22.23
C MET A 4 -12.86 -22.35 21.05
N SER A 5 -11.99 -21.75 20.24
CA SER A 5 -12.42 -21.00 19.04
C SER A 5 -11.90 -21.64 17.76
N TRP A 6 -12.75 -21.69 16.74
CA TRP A 6 -12.34 -22.12 15.40
C TRP A 6 -11.55 -21.02 14.71
N VAL A 7 -10.38 -21.36 14.19
CA VAL A 7 -9.51 -20.45 13.45
C VAL A 7 -9.24 -21.02 12.05
N SER A 8 -9.40 -20.15 11.04
CA SER A 8 -9.01 -20.47 9.67
C SER A 8 -7.51 -20.24 9.50
N ARG A 9 -6.77 -21.27 9.10
CA ARG A 9 -5.32 -21.20 8.90
C ARG A 9 -4.96 -21.41 7.42
N LYS A 10 -3.93 -20.70 6.94
CA LYS A 10 -3.36 -20.81 5.59
C LYS A 10 -1.90 -21.25 5.69
N CYS A 11 -1.47 -22.13 4.78
CA CYS A 11 -0.06 -22.50 4.64
C CYS A 11 0.68 -21.45 3.81
N LEU A 12 1.82 -20.99 4.32
CA LEU A 12 2.66 -20.03 3.61
C LEU A 12 3.44 -20.66 2.43
N ALA A 13 3.60 -21.99 2.41
CA ALA A 13 4.36 -22.68 1.37
C ALA A 13 3.48 -23.19 0.21
N CYS A 14 2.36 -23.85 0.51
CA CYS A 14 1.50 -24.49 -0.51
C CYS A 14 0.08 -23.91 -0.61
N GLU A 15 -0.18 -22.81 0.09
CA GLU A 15 -1.46 -22.10 0.11
C GLU A 15 -2.68 -22.89 0.60
N HIS A 16 -2.50 -24.14 1.04
CA HIS A 16 -3.56 -24.94 1.64
C HIS A 16 -4.26 -24.18 2.77
N VAL A 17 -5.58 -24.28 2.84
CA VAL A 17 -6.41 -23.64 3.87
C VAL A 17 -7.17 -24.70 4.64
N GLN A 18 -7.21 -24.58 5.97
CA GLN A 18 -7.95 -25.50 6.83
C GLN A 18 -8.40 -24.79 8.11
N LYS A 19 -9.58 -25.16 8.60
CA LYS A 19 -10.03 -24.77 9.95
C LYS A 19 -9.42 -25.68 10.98
N THR A 20 -8.92 -25.08 12.06
CA THR A 20 -8.26 -25.76 13.16
C THR A 20 -8.72 -25.09 14.45
N PHE A 21 -8.71 -25.85 15.54
CA PHE A 21 -9.04 -25.30 16.85
C PHE A 21 -7.91 -24.40 17.35
N ASN A 22 -8.27 -23.38 18.10
CA ASN A 22 -7.33 -22.57 18.86
C ASN A 22 -7.79 -22.58 20.31
N ASP A 23 -6.94 -23.13 21.17
CA ASP A 23 -7.10 -23.00 22.61
C ASP A 23 -6.57 -21.61 23.02
N LYS A 24 -7.45 -20.81 23.62
CA LYS A 24 -7.09 -19.45 24.08
C LYS A 24 -6.41 -19.48 25.46
N ASN A 25 -6.47 -20.60 26.17
CA ASN A 25 -5.94 -20.78 27.52
C ASN A 25 -4.51 -21.35 27.53
N GLU A 26 -3.95 -21.71 26.37
CA GLU A 26 -2.57 -22.17 26.28
C GLU A 26 -1.59 -20.99 26.46
N GLU A 27 -0.83 -21.03 27.56
CA GLU A 27 0.27 -20.10 27.84
C GLU A 27 1.34 -20.12 26.71
N TYR A 28 1.43 -21.25 26.00
CA TYR A 28 2.33 -21.44 24.87
C TYR A 28 1.57 -21.44 23.54
N GLN A 29 1.89 -20.50 22.66
CA GLN A 29 1.30 -20.44 21.33
C GLN A 29 1.88 -21.55 20.43
N LYS A 30 1.21 -22.71 20.36
CA LYS A 30 1.67 -23.85 19.55
C LYS A 30 1.83 -23.48 18.08
N VAL A 31 3.02 -23.74 17.53
CA VAL A 31 3.28 -23.66 16.09
C VAL A 31 2.54 -24.81 15.41
N THR A 32 1.62 -24.48 14.49
CA THR A 32 0.92 -25.49 13.68
C THR A 32 1.66 -25.65 12.35
N VAL A 33 1.85 -26.90 11.93
CA VAL A 33 2.48 -27.24 10.63
C VAL A 33 1.42 -27.67 9.62
N CYS A 34 1.66 -27.37 8.35
CA CYS A 34 0.74 -27.72 7.27
C CYS A 34 0.78 -29.22 7.02
N PRO A 35 -0.37 -29.93 7.05
CA PRO A 35 -0.41 -31.37 6.86
C PRO A 35 -0.06 -31.82 5.42
N LYS A 36 -0.01 -30.90 4.46
CA LYS A 36 0.30 -31.21 3.06
C LYS A 36 1.77 -31.09 2.69
N CYS A 37 2.52 -30.19 3.34
CA CYS A 37 3.88 -29.86 2.94
C CYS A 37 4.83 -29.54 4.09
N ASN A 38 4.41 -29.71 5.35
CA ASN A 38 5.15 -29.33 6.55
C ASN A 38 5.54 -27.84 6.64
N GLY A 39 5.01 -26.99 5.76
CA GLY A 39 5.20 -25.54 5.82
C GLY A 39 4.48 -24.89 7.00
N ALA A 40 4.86 -23.67 7.34
CA ALA A 40 4.24 -22.91 8.43
C ALA A 40 2.74 -22.70 8.18
N PHE A 41 1.91 -23.03 9.17
CA PHE A 41 0.46 -22.93 9.12
C PHE A 41 -0.03 -21.81 10.04
N VAL A 42 -0.31 -20.66 9.46
CA VAL A 42 -0.58 -19.42 10.19
C VAL A 42 -2.06 -19.10 10.19
N ASP A 43 -2.50 -18.34 11.20
CA ASP A 43 -3.84 -17.74 11.22
C ASP A 43 -4.02 -16.85 9.98
N ARG A 44 -5.06 -17.14 9.19
CA ARG A 44 -5.31 -16.47 7.91
C ARG A 44 -5.71 -15.00 8.11
N TYR A 45 -6.53 -14.71 9.12
CA TYR A 45 -6.96 -13.33 9.40
C TYR A 45 -5.77 -12.46 9.80
N ARG A 46 -4.93 -12.95 10.71
CA ARG A 46 -3.69 -12.26 11.11
C ARG A 46 -2.76 -12.09 9.92
N TYR A 47 -2.56 -13.13 9.12
CA TYR A 47 -1.73 -13.03 7.91
C TYR A 47 -2.23 -11.94 6.95
N GLU A 48 -3.52 -11.91 6.64
CA GLU A 48 -4.12 -10.89 5.77
C GLU A 48 -4.01 -9.47 6.37
N LEU A 49 -4.15 -9.34 7.69
CA LEU A 49 -4.01 -8.06 8.40
C LEU A 49 -2.57 -7.52 8.32
N TYR A 50 -1.57 -8.37 8.55
CA TYR A 50 -0.15 -7.96 8.52
C TYR A 50 0.38 -7.82 7.08
N ALA A 51 0.00 -8.69 6.16
CA ALA A 51 0.37 -8.57 4.75
C ALA A 51 -0.16 -7.27 4.10
N LYS A 52 -1.28 -6.73 4.60
CA LYS A 52 -1.78 -5.40 4.22
C LYS A 52 -0.95 -4.26 4.83
N LYS A 53 -0.37 -4.44 6.01
CA LYS A 53 0.50 -3.44 6.68
C LYS A 53 1.90 -3.38 6.09
N ASP A 54 2.43 -4.50 5.60
CA ASP A 54 3.79 -4.62 5.07
C ASP A 54 3.95 -4.17 3.62
N LYS A 55 2.88 -3.74 2.94
CA LYS A 55 3.03 -2.89 1.76
C LYS A 55 3.18 -1.45 2.25
N PRO A 56 4.39 -0.88 2.36
CA PRO A 56 4.49 0.57 2.51
C PRO A 56 3.72 1.16 1.34
N ASN A 57 2.67 1.95 1.62
CA ASN A 57 1.96 2.64 0.56
C ASN A 57 3.00 3.43 -0.24
N SER A 58 3.08 3.20 -1.54
CA SER A 58 3.92 3.98 -2.44
C SER A 58 3.65 5.47 -2.17
N LEU A 59 4.73 6.28 -2.08
CA LEU A 59 4.59 7.71 -1.85
C LEU A 59 3.71 8.35 -2.93
N LEU A 60 3.95 8.00 -4.19
CA LEU A 60 3.23 8.48 -5.35
C LEU A 60 3.13 7.32 -6.37
N THR A 61 1.91 7.06 -6.84
CA THR A 61 1.65 6.15 -7.96
C THR A 61 0.91 6.94 -9.03
N ILE A 62 1.40 6.90 -10.27
CA ILE A 62 0.73 7.45 -11.45
C ILE A 62 0.52 6.29 -12.42
N GLU A 63 -0.74 6.03 -12.75
CA GLU A 63 -1.14 5.04 -13.75
C GLU A 63 -1.75 5.79 -14.93
N LEU A 64 -1.18 5.60 -16.12
CA LEU A 64 -1.66 6.16 -17.36
C LEU A 64 -1.93 4.99 -18.32
N GLU A 65 -3.15 4.90 -18.85
CA GLU A 65 -3.55 3.79 -19.72
C GLU A 65 -3.01 4.01 -21.15
N ASP A 66 -3.14 5.23 -21.66
CA ASP A 66 -2.64 5.70 -22.96
C ASP A 66 -2.36 7.22 -22.94
N GLU A 67 -1.76 7.77 -24.00
CA GLU A 67 -1.34 9.19 -24.06
C GLU A 67 -2.50 10.20 -23.97
N THR A 68 -3.75 9.75 -24.14
CA THR A 68 -4.96 10.59 -24.09
C THR A 68 -5.78 10.39 -22.82
N SER A 69 -5.50 9.33 -22.07
CA SER A 69 -6.21 8.97 -20.86
C SER A 69 -5.96 9.97 -19.73
N VAL A 70 -6.96 10.15 -18.86
CA VAL A 70 -6.76 10.92 -17.61
C VAL A 70 -6.04 10.02 -16.62
N PRO A 71 -4.84 10.37 -16.13
CA PRO A 71 -4.08 9.49 -15.24
C PRO A 71 -4.80 9.26 -13.92
N LYS A 72 -4.70 8.04 -13.37
CA LYS A 72 -5.02 7.77 -11.96
C LYS A 72 -3.79 8.13 -11.14
N VAL A 73 -3.98 8.87 -10.06
CA VAL A 73 -2.87 9.36 -9.22
C VAL A 73 -3.21 9.08 -7.78
N PHE A 74 -2.32 8.40 -7.10
CA PHE A 74 -2.43 8.06 -5.69
C PHE A 74 -1.25 8.68 -4.94
N TYR A 75 -1.52 9.43 -3.87
CA TYR A 75 -0.49 9.98 -3.00
C TYR A 75 -0.61 9.37 -1.60
N LYS A 76 0.44 8.72 -1.13
CA LYS A 76 0.49 7.95 0.13
C LYS A 76 -0.64 6.90 0.26
N GLY A 77 -1.09 6.37 -0.88
CA GLY A 77 -2.16 5.37 -0.97
C GLY A 77 -3.57 5.94 -1.15
N GLU A 78 -3.76 7.27 -1.07
CA GLU A 78 -5.06 7.91 -1.28
C GLU A 78 -5.19 8.44 -2.71
N GLU A 79 -6.31 8.14 -3.37
CA GLU A 79 -6.58 8.61 -4.73
C GLU A 79 -6.86 10.11 -4.76
N ILE A 80 -6.14 10.86 -5.59
CA ILE A 80 -6.39 12.28 -5.82
C ILE A 80 -7.44 12.42 -6.93
N LYS A 81 -8.62 12.97 -6.61
CA LYS A 81 -9.70 13.25 -7.57
C LYS A 81 -9.64 14.69 -8.10
N HIS A 82 -10.37 14.98 -9.18
CA HIS A 82 -10.49 16.33 -9.78
C HIS A 82 -9.13 17.00 -10.09
N LYS A 83 -8.20 16.22 -10.62
CA LYS A 83 -6.85 16.67 -10.97
C LYS A 83 -6.91 17.67 -12.12
N CYS A 84 -6.15 18.75 -11.99
CA CYS A 84 -6.03 19.80 -13.00
C CYS A 84 -4.68 19.71 -13.72
N ASN A 85 -3.61 19.47 -12.97
CA ASN A 85 -2.26 19.35 -13.48
C ASN A 85 -1.49 18.30 -12.68
N VAL A 86 -0.78 17.43 -13.38
CA VAL A 86 0.11 16.43 -12.79
C VAL A 86 1.46 16.59 -13.46
N PHE A 87 2.43 17.08 -12.70
CA PHE A 87 3.81 17.25 -13.13
C PHE A 87 4.68 16.26 -12.37
N LEU A 88 5.46 15.47 -13.11
CA LEU A 88 6.50 14.60 -12.57
C LEU A 88 7.73 14.78 -13.44
N ASP A 89 8.84 15.09 -12.79
CA ASP A 89 10.15 15.24 -13.38
C ASP A 89 11.15 14.48 -12.51
N TRP A 90 11.94 13.61 -13.14
CA TRP A 90 12.96 12.86 -12.46
C TRP A 90 14.20 12.77 -13.33
N ASP A 91 15.34 13.09 -12.74
CA ASP A 91 16.62 13.07 -13.41
C ASP A 91 17.73 12.51 -12.50
N THR A 92 18.86 12.22 -13.13
CA THR A 92 20.13 11.91 -12.47
C THR A 92 21.19 12.76 -13.15
N ASP A 93 21.75 13.75 -12.45
CA ASP A 93 22.83 14.57 -12.99
C ASP A 93 24.22 14.02 -12.62
N THR A 94 25.24 14.35 -13.41
CA THR A 94 26.60 13.80 -13.37
C THR A 94 27.50 14.42 -12.30
N ASP A 95 27.17 15.60 -11.74
CA ASP A 95 27.99 16.30 -10.72
C ASP A 95 27.21 16.86 -9.50
N THR A 96 25.87 16.89 -9.51
CA THR A 96 25.02 17.23 -8.35
C THR A 96 23.99 16.13 -8.06
N PHE A 97 23.40 16.13 -6.86
CA PHE A 97 22.30 15.20 -6.55
C PHE A 97 21.08 15.58 -7.41
N GLY A 98 20.82 14.83 -8.49
CA GLY A 98 19.51 14.86 -9.17
C GLY A 98 18.39 14.44 -8.22
N GLY A 99 17.18 14.24 -8.74
CA GLY A 99 16.11 13.75 -7.89
C GLY A 99 14.71 13.81 -8.47
N LEU A 100 13.73 13.80 -7.58
CA LEU A 100 12.31 13.75 -7.93
C LEU A 100 11.62 15.09 -7.69
N THR A 101 11.26 15.82 -8.74
CA THR A 101 10.37 16.98 -8.63
C THR A 101 8.96 16.57 -9.05
N TYR A 102 7.95 16.90 -8.24
CA TYR A 102 6.55 16.68 -8.61
C TYR A 102 5.65 17.79 -8.10
N SER A 103 4.57 18.04 -8.84
CA SER A 103 3.47 18.93 -8.46
C SER A 103 2.16 18.33 -8.93
N ILE A 104 1.19 18.20 -8.02
CA ILE A 104 -0.14 17.69 -8.33
C ILE A 104 -1.15 18.74 -7.89
N GLU A 105 -1.83 19.34 -8.86
CA GLU A 105 -2.92 20.28 -8.64
C GLU A 105 -4.25 19.58 -8.77
N HIS A 106 -5.16 19.87 -7.85
CA HIS A 106 -6.51 19.34 -7.90
C HIS A 106 -7.52 20.31 -7.28
N ILE A 107 -8.77 20.19 -7.69
CA ILE A 107 -9.87 20.93 -7.07
C ILE A 107 -10.26 20.24 -5.77
N ASP A 108 -10.28 21.01 -4.68
CA ASP A 108 -10.87 20.65 -3.40
C ASP A 108 -12.24 21.31 -3.28
N THR A 109 -13.26 20.47 -3.10
CA THR A 109 -14.66 20.87 -2.92
C THR A 109 -15.12 20.78 -1.47
N GLY A 110 -14.25 20.36 -0.55
CA GLY A 110 -14.59 20.13 0.85
C GLY A 110 -14.92 21.40 1.65
N LYS A 111 -14.57 22.58 1.13
CA LYS A 111 -14.76 23.89 1.80
C LYS A 111 -16.05 24.62 1.39
N GLY A 112 -16.94 23.98 0.63
CA GLY A 112 -18.19 24.59 0.16
C GLY A 112 -18.05 25.50 -1.07
N TYR A 113 -16.83 25.68 -1.58
CA TYR A 113 -16.53 26.26 -2.88
C TYR A 113 -15.32 25.54 -3.49
N PRO A 114 -15.21 25.45 -4.83
CA PRO A 114 -14.06 24.84 -5.48
C PRO A 114 -12.82 25.70 -5.30
N ALA A 115 -11.77 25.13 -4.70
CA ALA A 115 -10.46 25.76 -4.54
C ALA A 115 -9.36 24.87 -5.15
N ILE A 116 -8.34 25.48 -5.74
CA ILE A 116 -7.17 24.73 -6.23
C ILE A 116 -6.25 24.46 -5.05
N ASN A 117 -5.97 23.19 -4.79
CA ASN A 117 -4.93 22.73 -3.87
C ASN A 117 -3.77 22.12 -4.64
N ARG A 118 -2.56 22.21 -4.08
CA ARG A 118 -1.34 21.66 -4.68
C ARG A 118 -0.56 20.82 -3.66
N ILE A 119 -0.16 19.62 -4.08
CA ILE A 119 0.81 18.77 -3.38
C ILE A 119 2.12 18.83 -4.17
N GLU A 120 3.20 19.32 -3.56
CA GLU A 120 4.47 19.51 -4.28
C GLU A 120 5.71 19.08 -3.49
N ARG A 121 6.74 18.68 -4.24
CA ARG A 121 8.13 18.54 -3.81
C ARG A 121 9.01 19.14 -4.90
N LYS A 122 9.92 20.04 -4.50
CA LYS A 122 10.88 20.67 -5.41
C LYS A 122 12.31 20.30 -5.03
N VAL A 123 13.14 20.02 -6.02
CA VAL A 123 14.59 19.94 -5.90
C VAL A 123 15.18 21.14 -6.64
N LYS A 124 16.11 21.85 -6.00
CA LYS A 124 16.79 23.00 -6.60
C LYS A 124 17.60 22.53 -7.82
N GLY A 125 17.51 23.23 -8.95
CA GLY A 125 18.19 22.87 -10.20
C GLY A 125 17.42 21.95 -11.16
N HIS A 126 16.21 21.49 -10.82
CA HIS A 126 15.30 20.80 -11.76
C HIS A 126 14.53 21.80 -12.65
N ALA A 127 13.78 21.29 -13.64
CA ALA A 127 13.06 22.01 -14.72
C ALA A 127 12.10 23.17 -14.34
N PHE A 128 12.07 23.59 -13.07
CA PHE A 128 11.29 24.72 -12.54
C PHE A 128 12.14 25.87 -11.96
N ASP A 129 13.47 25.87 -12.14
CA ASP A 129 14.32 27.06 -11.95
C ASP A 129 14.44 27.91 -13.23
#